data_AF-A0A9D1SCT1-F1
#
_entry.id   AF-A0A9D1SCT1-F1
#
_cell.length_a   1.000
_cell.length_b   1.000
_cell.length_c   1.000
_cell.angle_alpha   90.00
_cell.angle_beta   90.00
_cell.angle_gamma   90.00
#
_symmetry.space_group_name_H-M   'P 1'
#
loop_
_entity.id
_entity.type
_entity.pdbx_description
1 polymer ?
#
loop_
_entity_poly.entity_id
_entity_poly.type
_entity_poly.pdbx_seq_one_letter_code
_entity_poly.pdbx_strand_id
1 'polypeptide(L)'
;MNFQKIRLVAWSGFLSTLVLFVVMGLENMTEMFQMDPVFFMVDLAERSIVLWLLVYLVLGWLWSAAYLFFFNRFLAFEKIPWLRGAIYGILVGMITYIGISMTGDGMGLGSINTQIIGTLLAYTAFGIVLGTIVGMYEKKKK
;
A
#
# COMPACT_ATOMS: atom_id res chain seq x y z
N MET A 1 18.36 7.50 15.50
CA MET A 1 17.71 7.35 14.17
C MET A 1 18.02 8.59 13.34
N ASN A 2 18.51 8.46 12.10
CA ASN A 2 18.97 9.60 11.31
C ASN A 2 17.77 10.42 10.79
N PHE A 3 17.70 11.73 11.09
CA PHE A 3 16.57 12.63 10.74
C PHE A 3 16.14 12.54 9.27
N GLN A 4 17.09 12.30 8.37
CA GLN A 4 16.81 12.15 6.95
C GLN A 4 15.99 10.89 6.61
N LYS A 5 16.16 9.79 7.37
CA LYS A 5 15.39 8.55 7.18
C LYS A 5 13.94 8.72 7.64
N ILE A 6 13.73 9.44 8.75
CA ILE A 6 12.39 9.77 9.27
C ILE A 6 11.64 10.62 8.25
N ARG A 7 12.31 11.66 7.75
CA ARG A 7 11.75 12.54 6.71
C ARG A 7 11.41 11.76 5.44
N LEU A 8 12.26 10.81 5.04
CA LEU A 8 12.00 9.98 3.89
C LEU A 8 10.75 9.11 4.09
N VAL A 9 10.63 8.42 5.22
CA VAL A 9 9.44 7.61 5.55
C VAL A 9 8.16 8.44 5.54
N ALA A 10 8.19 9.64 6.12
CA ALA A 10 7.04 10.53 6.16
C ALA A 10 6.58 10.93 4.73
N TRP A 11 7.51 11.36 3.88
CA TRP A 11 7.19 11.77 2.51
C TRP A 11 6.84 10.60 1.59
N SER A 12 7.58 9.50 1.66
CA SER A 12 7.30 8.33 0.83
C SER A 12 5.99 7.67 1.22
N GLY A 13 5.71 7.53 2.52
CA GLY A 13 4.41 7.03 2.97
C GLY A 13 3.25 7.94 2.58
N PHE A 14 3.40 9.26 2.74
CA PHE A 14 2.35 10.21 2.34
C PHE A 14 2.04 10.14 0.84
N LEU A 15 3.07 10.23 -0.02
CA LEU A 15 2.89 10.23 -1.47
C LEU A 15 2.37 8.88 -1.99
N SER A 16 2.89 7.77 -1.46
CA SER A 16 2.40 6.44 -1.85
C SER A 16 0.94 6.24 -1.45
N THR A 17 0.53 6.69 -0.26
CA THR A 17 -0.87 6.62 0.17
C THR A 17 -1.78 7.52 -0.65
N LEU A 18 -1.34 8.70 -1.08
CA LEU A 18 -2.10 9.52 -2.02
C LEU A 18 -2.38 8.78 -3.33
N VAL A 19 -1.39 8.07 -3.87
CA VAL A 19 -1.58 7.26 -5.09
C VAL A 19 -2.54 6.11 -4.82
N LEU A 20 -2.45 5.47 -3.66
CA LEU A 20 -3.42 4.45 -3.25
C LEU A 20 -4.85 5.01 -3.27
N PHE A 21 -5.07 6.21 -2.71
CA PHE A 21 -6.39 6.86 -2.74
C PHE A 21 -6.87 7.20 -4.15
N VAL A 22 -5.98 7.66 -5.02
CA VAL A 22 -6.35 7.93 -6.42
C VAL A 22 -6.75 6.64 -7.13
N VAL A 23 -6.01 5.54 -6.94
CA VAL A 23 -6.34 4.26 -7.58
C VAL A 23 -7.65 3.70 -7.04
N MET A 24 -7.88 3.73 -5.72
CA MET A 24 -9.14 3.30 -5.13
C MET A 24 -10.31 4.21 -5.55
N GLY A 25 -10.10 5.53 -5.65
CA GLY A 25 -11.11 6.47 -6.11
C GLY A 25 -11.49 6.28 -7.58
N LEU A 26 -10.50 6.06 -8.46
CA LEU A 26 -10.74 5.72 -9.86
C LEU A 26 -11.47 4.39 -9.99
N GLU A 27 -11.15 3.41 -9.16
CA GLU A 27 -11.85 2.13 -9.15
C GLU A 27 -13.30 2.29 -8.72
N ASN A 28 -13.56 3.03 -7.64
CA ASN A 28 -14.93 3.31 -7.19
C ASN A 28 -15.77 4.06 -8.23
N MET A 29 -15.16 4.89 -9.09
CA MET A 29 -15.87 5.56 -10.19
C MET A 29 -16.11 4.66 -11.39
N THR A 30 -15.29 3.64 -11.59
CA THR A 30 -15.34 2.76 -12.77
C THR A 30 -16.03 1.43 -12.48
N GLU A 31 -16.21 1.08 -11.21
CA GLU A 31 -16.79 -0.17 -10.69
C GLU A 31 -16.18 -1.44 -11.35
N MET A 32 -14.97 -1.31 -11.91
CA MET A 32 -14.36 -2.35 -12.74
C MET A 32 -13.90 -3.55 -11.91
N PHE A 33 -13.47 -3.34 -10.67
CA PHE A 33 -12.90 -4.39 -9.84
C PHE A 33 -13.73 -4.69 -8.59
N GLN A 34 -14.76 -3.89 -8.31
CA GLN A 34 -15.63 -3.99 -7.14
C GLN A 34 -14.82 -4.07 -5.85
N MET A 35 -13.79 -3.22 -5.70
CA MET A 35 -12.90 -3.32 -4.53
C MET A 35 -13.70 -3.03 -3.26
N ASP A 36 -13.88 -4.05 -2.43
CA ASP A 36 -14.44 -3.83 -1.10
C ASP A 36 -13.46 -2.99 -0.29
N PRO A 37 -13.91 -1.90 0.36
CA PRO A 37 -13.08 -1.20 1.30
C PRO A 37 -12.70 -2.20 2.40
N VAL A 38 -11.44 -2.17 2.84
CA VAL A 38 -10.94 -3.04 3.93
C VAL A 38 -11.97 -3.02 5.06
N PHE A 39 -12.57 -4.16 5.41
CA PHE A 39 -13.80 -4.24 6.23
C PHE A 39 -13.72 -3.46 7.56
N PHE A 40 -12.51 -3.37 8.14
CA PHE A 40 -12.21 -2.59 9.35
C PHE A 40 -12.37 -1.06 9.18
N MET A 41 -12.62 -0.61 7.96
CA MET A 41 -12.65 0.78 7.54
C MET A 41 -13.96 1.16 6.84
N VAL A 42 -14.81 0.22 6.42
CA VAL A 42 -16.13 0.51 5.82
C VAL A 42 -17.02 1.21 6.85
N ASP A 43 -17.16 0.60 8.02
CA ASP A 43 -17.93 1.13 9.16
C ASP A 43 -17.33 2.46 9.67
N LEU A 44 -16.01 2.61 9.55
CA LEU A 44 -15.30 3.85 9.89
C LEU A 44 -15.53 4.96 8.85
N ALA A 45 -15.61 4.62 7.57
CA ALA A 45 -15.88 5.55 6.48
C ALA A 45 -17.33 6.07 6.53
N GLU A 46 -18.28 5.18 6.85
CA GLU A 46 -19.69 5.54 7.09
C GLU A 46 -19.84 6.50 8.27
N ARG A 47 -19.02 6.33 9.32
CA ARG A 47 -19.04 7.19 10.51
C ARG A 47 -18.23 8.48 10.35
N SER A 48 -17.09 8.44 9.67
CA SER A 48 -16.22 9.59 9.45
C SER A 48 -15.17 9.35 8.37
N ILE A 49 -15.34 10.01 7.22
CA ILE A 49 -14.36 10.02 6.14
C ILE A 49 -12.98 10.56 6.57
N VAL A 50 -12.95 11.50 7.52
CA VAL A 50 -11.70 12.07 8.03
C VAL A 50 -10.92 11.02 8.83
N LEU A 51 -11.62 10.27 9.68
CA LEU A 51 -11.00 9.25 10.51
C LEU A 51 -10.51 8.08 9.65
N TRP A 52 -11.28 7.71 8.63
CA TRP A 52 -10.87 6.76 7.59
C TRP A 52 -9.57 7.16 6.88
N LEU A 53 -9.49 8.39 6.37
CA LEU A 53 -8.30 8.91 5.70
C LEU A 53 -7.08 8.89 6.64
N LEU A 54 -7.25 9.27 7.90
CA LEU A 54 -6.17 9.28 8.89
C LEU A 54 -5.61 7.88 9.14
N VAL A 55 -6.46 6.86 9.26
CA VAL A 55 -5.97 5.48 9.47
C VAL A 55 -5.19 4.99 8.26
N TYR A 56 -5.66 5.24 7.03
CA TYR A 56 -4.92 4.90 5.81
C TYR A 56 -3.57 5.64 5.71
N LEU A 57 -3.51 6.88 6.17
CA LEU A 57 -2.29 7.67 6.22
C LEU A 57 -1.27 7.08 7.21
N VAL A 58 -1.74 6.72 8.41
CA VAL A 58 -0.93 6.06 9.44
C VAL A 58 -0.42 4.70 8.96
N LEU A 59 -1.29 3.88 8.35
CA LEU A 59 -0.89 2.61 7.74
C LEU A 59 0.12 2.82 6.62
N GLY A 60 -0.06 3.86 5.80
CA GLY A 60 0.90 4.27 4.78
C GLY A 60 2.30 4.54 5.31
N TRP A 61 2.41 5.30 6.40
CA TRP A 61 3.68 5.52 7.09
C TRP A 61 4.24 4.24 7.69
N LEU A 62 3.38 3.38 8.25
CA LEU A 62 3.78 2.11 8.84
C LEU A 62 4.38 1.17 7.78
N TRP A 63 3.71 1.02 6.63
CA TRP A 63 4.21 0.27 5.49
C TRP A 63 5.45 0.92 4.86
N SER A 64 5.52 2.24 4.83
CA SER A 64 6.73 2.94 4.37
C SER A 64 7.92 2.70 5.31
N ALA A 65 7.70 2.66 6.62
CA ALA A 65 8.73 2.37 7.60
C ALA A 65 9.20 0.91 7.45
N ALA A 66 8.25 -0.05 7.37
CA ALA A 66 8.54 -1.45 7.14
C ALA A 66 9.37 -1.66 5.87
N TYR A 67 9.02 -0.97 4.78
CA TYR A 67 9.81 -1.00 3.56
C TYR A 67 11.23 -0.51 3.78
N LEU A 68 11.40 0.70 4.31
CA LEU A 68 12.70 1.33 4.44
C LEU A 68 13.66 0.54 5.36
N PHE A 69 13.14 0.04 6.48
CA PHE A 69 13.96 -0.58 7.53
C PHE A 69 14.16 -2.08 7.35
N PHE A 70 13.21 -2.78 6.73
CA PHE A 70 13.24 -4.24 6.63
C PHE A 70 13.26 -4.72 5.18
N PHE A 71 12.21 -4.44 4.42
CA PHE A 71 12.04 -5.05 3.09
C PHE A 71 12.98 -4.51 2.02
N ASN A 72 13.46 -3.28 2.13
CA ASN A 72 14.42 -2.71 1.19
C ASN A 72 15.73 -3.51 1.16
N ARG A 73 16.15 -4.04 2.32
CA ARG A 73 17.32 -4.93 2.42
C ARG A 73 16.99 -6.34 1.96
N PHE A 74 15.82 -6.86 2.32
CA PHE A 74 15.39 -8.21 1.95
C PHE A 74 15.20 -8.36 0.43
N LEU A 75 14.61 -7.35 -0.21
CA LEU A 75 14.35 -7.30 -1.65
C LEU A 75 15.53 -6.71 -2.44
N ALA A 76 16.73 -6.63 -1.86
CA ALA A 76 17.91 -6.06 -2.51
C ALA A 76 18.43 -6.88 -3.70
N PHE A 77 17.92 -8.11 -3.90
CA PHE A 77 18.17 -8.90 -5.10
C PHE A 77 17.65 -8.19 -6.37
N GLU A 78 16.58 -7.41 -6.24
CA GLU A 78 16.05 -6.59 -7.33
C GLU A 78 16.73 -5.20 -7.30
N LYS A 79 17.45 -4.89 -8.38
CA LYS A 79 18.25 -3.66 -8.50
C LYS A 79 17.40 -2.49 -9.00
N ILE A 80 16.28 -2.76 -9.65
CA ILE A 80 15.38 -1.76 -10.20
C ILE A 80 14.46 -1.25 -9.08
N PRO A 81 14.56 0.03 -8.65
CA PRO A 81 13.85 0.48 -7.45
C PRO A 81 12.32 0.44 -7.56
N TRP A 82 11.77 0.77 -8.73
CA TRP A 82 10.33 0.75 -8.95
C TRP A 82 9.79 -0.68 -8.97
N LEU A 83 10.53 -1.64 -9.53
CA LEU A 83 10.16 -3.06 -9.57
C LEU A 83 10.27 -3.70 -8.18
N ARG A 84 11.34 -3.38 -7.44
CA ARG A 84 11.47 -3.74 -6.02
C ARG A 84 10.31 -3.22 -5.19
N GLY A 85 9.89 -1.98 -5.46
CA GLY A 85 8.70 -1.38 -4.88
C GLY A 85 7.41 -2.13 -5.25
N ALA A 86 7.24 -2.50 -6.52
CA ALA A 86 6.09 -3.26 -6.99
C ALA A 86 5.96 -4.61 -6.28
N ILE A 87 7.06 -5.37 -6.16
CA ILE A 87 7.10 -6.66 -5.43
C ILE A 87 6.66 -6.46 -3.98
N TYR A 88 7.17 -5.41 -3.33
CA TYR A 88 6.73 -5.07 -1.98
C TYR A 88 5.24 -4.72 -1.92
N GLY A 89 4.74 -3.93 -2.87
CA GLY A 89 3.33 -3.60 -2.99
C GLY A 89 2.44 -4.84 -3.10
N ILE A 90 2.83 -5.82 -3.92
CA ILE A 90 2.12 -7.10 -4.03
C ILE A 90 2.08 -7.83 -2.68
N LEU A 91 3.20 -7.89 -1.95
CA LEU A 91 3.25 -8.51 -0.62
C LEU A 91 2.31 -7.81 0.37
N VAL A 92 2.29 -6.48 0.39
CA VAL A 92 1.38 -5.68 1.23
C VAL A 92 -0.07 -5.93 0.85
N GLY A 93 -0.37 -6.00 -0.45
CA GLY A 93 -1.71 -6.31 -0.96
C GLY A 93 -2.18 -7.70 -0.53
N MET A 94 -1.30 -8.72 -0.61
CA MET A 94 -1.59 -10.06 -0.12
C MET A 94 -1.83 -10.09 1.39
N ILE A 95 -1.01 -9.41 2.20
CA ILE A 95 -1.20 -9.36 3.65
C ILE A 95 -2.52 -8.66 3.99
N THR A 96 -2.82 -7.55 3.31
CA THR A 96 -4.09 -6.83 3.48
C THR A 96 -5.27 -7.72 3.13
N TYR A 97 -5.21 -8.43 2.00
CA TYR A 97 -6.26 -9.36 1.58
C TYR A 97 -6.47 -10.51 2.58
N ILE A 98 -5.38 -11.13 3.05
CA ILE A 98 -5.46 -12.19 4.07
C ILE A 98 -6.09 -11.64 5.35
N GLY A 99 -5.68 -10.44 5.79
CA GLY A 99 -6.25 -9.78 6.96
C GLY A 99 -7.76 -9.59 6.85
N ILE A 100 -8.26 -9.15 5.68
CA ILE A 100 -9.69 -9.04 5.40
C ILE A 100 -10.37 -10.41 5.49
N SER A 101 -9.82 -11.42 4.80
CA SER A 101 -10.41 -12.77 4.73
C SER A 101 -10.55 -13.46 6.09
N MET A 102 -9.73 -13.07 7.07
CA MET A 102 -9.78 -13.63 8.44
C MET A 102 -10.85 -12.98 9.33
N THR A 103 -11.45 -11.85 8.93
CA THR A 103 -12.20 -10.97 9.86
C THR A 103 -13.72 -11.01 9.83
N GLY A 104 -14.38 -11.82 8.98
CA GLY A 104 -15.79 -12.16 9.28
C GLY A 104 -16.69 -12.53 8.11
N ASP A 105 -16.47 -12.00 6.92
CA ASP A 105 -17.25 -12.40 5.76
C ASP A 105 -16.39 -13.25 4.84
N GLY A 106 -16.76 -14.53 4.74
CA GLY A 106 -16.11 -15.51 3.90
C GLY A 106 -16.19 -15.13 2.43
N MET A 107 -15.29 -14.24 1.99
CA MET A 107 -14.83 -14.25 0.61
C MET A 107 -14.14 -15.59 0.44
N GLY A 108 -14.82 -16.51 -0.24
CA GLY A 108 -14.32 -17.86 -0.48
C GLY A 108 -12.89 -17.79 -1.01
N LEU A 109 -11.96 -18.39 -0.27
CA LEU A 109 -10.53 -18.51 -0.62
C LEU A 109 -10.26 -19.29 -1.93
N GLY A 110 -11.31 -19.61 -2.70
CA GLY A 110 -11.31 -20.54 -3.83
C GLY A 110 -11.35 -19.89 -5.22
N SER A 111 -11.60 -18.58 -5.35
CA SER A 111 -11.56 -17.91 -6.65
C SER A 111 -10.76 -16.61 -6.58
N ILE A 112 -9.88 -16.40 -7.57
CA ILE A 112 -9.27 -15.09 -7.81
C ILE A 112 -10.42 -14.17 -8.26
N ASN A 113 -11.07 -13.50 -7.32
CA ASN A 113 -12.11 -12.53 -7.60
C ASN A 113 -11.49 -11.24 -8.17
N THR A 114 -12.24 -10.49 -8.97
CA THR A 114 -11.83 -9.17 -9.51
C THR A 114 -11.40 -8.21 -8.40
N GLN A 115 -11.97 -8.37 -7.21
CA GLN A 115 -11.63 -7.62 -5.99
C GLN A 115 -10.18 -7.81 -5.53
N ILE A 116 -9.67 -9.05 -5.61
CA ILE A 116 -8.28 -9.37 -5.28
C ILE A 116 -7.35 -8.70 -6.28
N ILE A 117 -7.70 -8.79 -7.57
CA ILE A 117 -6.91 -8.19 -8.65
C ILE A 117 -6.85 -6.66 -8.46
N GLY A 118 -7.99 -6.03 -8.17
CA GLY A 118 -8.05 -4.61 -7.86
C GLY A 118 -7.16 -4.24 -6.67
N THR A 119 -7.31 -4.94 -5.55
CA THR A 119 -6.51 -4.70 -4.34
C THR A 119 -5.02 -4.84 -4.63
N LEU A 120 -4.61 -5.90 -5.31
CA LEU A 120 -3.22 -6.13 -5.69
C LEU A 120 -2.70 -5.01 -6.61
N LEU A 121 -3.49 -4.55 -7.59
CA LEU A 121 -3.11 -3.44 -8.47
C LEU A 121 -2.92 -2.13 -7.69
N ALA A 122 -3.84 -1.80 -6.78
CA ALA A 122 -3.74 -0.60 -5.95
C ALA A 122 -2.49 -0.62 -5.07
N TYR A 123 -2.23 -1.72 -4.38
CA TYR A 123 -1.05 -1.86 -3.54
C TYR A 123 0.25 -1.98 -4.36
N THR A 124 0.20 -2.52 -5.58
CA THR A 124 1.32 -2.50 -6.52
C THR A 124 1.68 -1.07 -6.91
N ALA A 125 0.70 -0.24 -7.25
CA ALA A 125 0.91 1.18 -7.56
C ALA A 125 1.50 1.95 -6.35
N PHE A 126 0.96 1.72 -5.15
CA PHE A 126 1.54 2.22 -3.89
C PHE A 126 3.01 1.83 -3.75
N GLY A 127 3.32 0.55 -3.96
CA GLY A 127 4.67 -0.01 -3.86
C GLY A 127 5.64 0.58 -4.89
N ILE A 128 5.22 0.74 -6.14
CA ILE A 128 6.02 1.35 -7.22
C ILE A 128 6.48 2.75 -6.82
N VAL A 129 5.56 3.59 -6.34
CA VAL A 129 5.84 4.97 -5.91
C VAL A 129 6.81 4.97 -4.74
N LEU A 130 6.57 4.09 -3.77
CA LEU A 130 7.40 3.96 -2.57
C LEU A 130 8.85 3.59 -2.93
N GLY A 131 9.02 2.53 -3.74
CA GLY A 131 10.32 2.04 -4.17
C GLY A 131 11.07 3.06 -5.04
N THR A 132 10.35 3.84 -5.85
CA THR A 132 10.93 4.91 -6.67
C THR A 132 11.45 6.05 -5.79
N ILE A 133 10.68 6.53 -4.82
CA ILE A 133 11.09 7.61 -3.90
C ILE A 133 12.31 7.19 -3.10
N VAL A 134 12.29 5.99 -2.53
CA VAL A 134 13.41 5.46 -1.74
C VAL A 134 14.65 5.25 -2.62
N GLY A 135 14.49 4.69 -3.83
CA GLY A 135 15.60 4.49 -4.76
C GLY A 135 16.24 5.80 -5.24
N MET A 136 15.45 6.85 -5.46
CA MET A 136 15.97 8.18 -5.78
C MET A 136 16.81 8.76 -4.63
N TYR A 137 16.37 8.55 -3.38
CA TYR A 137 17.13 8.98 -2.21
C TYR A 137 18.44 8.21 -2.04
N GLU A 138 18.44 6.89 -2.29
CA GLU A 138 19.67 6.07 -2.25
C GLU A 138 20.69 6.50 -3.31
N LYS A 139 20.25 6.87 -4.52
CA LYS A 139 21.13 7.40 -5.57
C LYS A 139 21.76 8.74 -5.20
N LYS A 140 21.06 9.62 -4.48
CA LYS A 140 21.61 10.91 -4.01
C LYS A 140 22.69 10.79 -2.93
N LYS A 141 22.84 9.60 -2.32
CA LYS A 141 23.85 9.33 -1.29
C LYS A 141 25.13 8.67 -1.81
N LYS A 142 25.12 8.18 -3.04
CA LYS A 142 26.31 7.70 -3.75
C LYS A 142 26.97 8.86 -4.49
#